data_AF-A0A356W8T3-F1
#
_entry.id   AF-A0A356W8T3-F1
#
_cell.length_a   1.000
_cell.length_b   1.000
_cell.length_c   1.000
_cell.angle_alpha   90.00
_cell.angle_beta   90.00
_cell.angle_gamma   90.00
#
_symmetry.space_group_name_H-M   'P 1'
#
loop_
_entity.id
_entity.type
_entity.pdbx_description
1 polymer ?
#
loop_
_entity_poly.entity_id
_entity_poly.type
_entity_poly.pdbx_seq_one_letter_code
_entity_poly.pdbx_strand_id
1 'polypeptide(L)'
;MSRKTKTLALSLLLSSVAVSTIQLPALAQAEIFENTGTIERIIVNGNQRIEDRTVLSYILVEPGSSFDANRIDLSLKSLFATGLFADAKFDRVGNQLVITLVENPIVSRVMIEGNKAMA
;
A
#
# COMPACT_ATOMS: atom_id res chain seq x y z
N MET A 1 -51.67 -75.25 -21.32
CA MET A 1 -52.69 -74.51 -20.54
C MET A 1 -52.51 -73.02 -20.81
N SER A 2 -53.36 -72.45 -21.67
CA SER A 2 -53.23 -71.09 -22.22
C SER A 2 -54.06 -70.10 -21.40
N ARG A 3 -53.47 -68.96 -21.02
CA ARG A 3 -54.17 -67.78 -20.46
C ARG A 3 -53.60 -66.54 -21.18
N LYS A 4 -54.30 -66.03 -22.19
CA LYS A 4 -55.07 -64.75 -22.19
C LYS A 4 -54.19 -63.53 -21.84
N THR A 5 -53.67 -62.80 -22.83
CA THR A 5 -54.22 -61.61 -23.55
C THR A 5 -54.05 -60.24 -22.86
N LYS A 6 -53.48 -59.31 -23.65
CA LYS A 6 -53.76 -57.86 -23.78
C LYS A 6 -53.15 -56.87 -22.77
N THR A 7 -53.01 -55.64 -23.29
CA THR A 7 -52.67 -54.33 -22.68
C THR A 7 -51.17 -54.00 -22.59
N LEU A 8 -50.65 -52.82 -22.91
CA LEU A 8 -51.19 -51.56 -23.46
C LEU A 8 -49.98 -50.77 -23.98
N ALA A 9 -50.01 -50.33 -25.25
CA ALA A 9 -49.04 -49.39 -25.80
C ALA A 9 -49.60 -47.97 -25.63
N LEU A 10 -48.97 -47.09 -24.83
CA LEU A 10 -49.18 -45.63 -24.89
C LEU A 10 -48.23 -44.83 -23.99
N SER A 11 -47.33 -44.03 -24.59
CA SER A 11 -46.88 -42.68 -24.17
C SER A 11 -45.62 -42.34 -24.99
N LEU A 12 -45.65 -41.52 -26.04
CA LEU A 12 -46.15 -40.16 -26.28
C LEU A 12 -45.32 -39.05 -25.59
N LEU A 13 -44.59 -38.33 -26.45
CA LEU A 13 -44.18 -36.92 -26.44
C LEU A 13 -42.87 -36.47 -25.76
N LEU A 14 -41.99 -36.01 -26.66
CA LEU A 14 -40.99 -34.94 -26.56
C LEU A 14 -41.20 -33.93 -25.42
N SER A 15 -40.13 -33.68 -24.68
CA SER A 15 -39.75 -32.31 -24.30
C SER A 15 -38.26 -32.28 -23.99
N SER A 16 -37.47 -31.81 -24.95
CA SER A 16 -36.08 -31.39 -24.71
C SER A 16 -36.12 -30.13 -23.85
N VAL A 17 -35.76 -30.24 -22.59
CA VAL A 17 -35.56 -29.10 -21.72
C VAL A 17 -34.20 -28.50 -22.07
N ALA A 18 -34.20 -27.41 -22.84
CA ALA A 18 -33.03 -26.57 -23.02
C ALA A 18 -32.72 -25.87 -21.69
N VAL A 19 -31.78 -26.40 -20.92
CA VAL A 19 -31.29 -25.77 -19.70
C VAL A 19 -30.48 -24.54 -20.11
N SER A 20 -31.10 -23.37 -20.01
CA SER A 20 -30.39 -22.09 -20.13
C SER A 20 -29.56 -21.90 -18.87
N THR A 21 -28.25 -22.05 -18.98
CA THR A 21 -27.32 -21.73 -17.89
C THR A 21 -27.28 -20.22 -17.71
N ILE A 22 -27.88 -19.72 -16.63
CA ILE A 22 -27.76 -18.33 -16.20
C ILE A 22 -26.30 -18.10 -15.83
N GLN A 23 -25.55 -17.41 -16.68
CA GLN A 23 -24.22 -16.93 -16.36
C GLN A 23 -24.36 -15.79 -15.35
N LEU A 24 -24.05 -16.08 -14.08
CA LEU A 24 -23.92 -15.07 -13.05
C LEU A 24 -22.70 -14.20 -13.39
N PRO A 25 -22.80 -12.86 -13.35
CA PRO A 25 -21.63 -12.02 -13.48
C PRO A 25 -20.70 -12.31 -12.29
N ALA A 26 -19.48 -12.71 -12.58
CA ALA A 26 -18.43 -12.82 -11.58
C ALA A 26 -18.24 -11.43 -10.95
N LEU A 27 -18.70 -11.28 -9.70
CA LEU A 27 -18.46 -10.08 -8.93
C LEU A 27 -16.94 -9.92 -8.82
N ALA A 28 -16.43 -8.85 -9.42
CA ALA A 28 -15.05 -8.43 -9.27
C ALA A 28 -14.75 -8.37 -7.77
N GLN A 29 -13.97 -9.34 -7.28
CA GLN A 29 -13.45 -9.31 -5.93
C GLN A 29 -12.52 -8.11 -5.86
N ALA A 30 -12.96 -7.04 -5.19
CA ALA A 30 -12.07 -5.95 -4.84
C ALA A 30 -11.01 -6.55 -3.91
N GLU A 31 -9.78 -6.68 -4.40
CA GLU A 31 -8.64 -7.06 -3.60
C GLU A 31 -8.44 -5.97 -2.55
N ILE A 32 -8.94 -6.23 -1.33
CA ILE A 32 -8.59 -5.43 -0.18
C ILE A 32 -7.10 -5.71 0.04
N PHE A 33 -6.26 -4.76 -0.36
CA PHE A 33 -4.86 -4.73 0.05
C PHE A 33 -4.86 -4.56 1.57
N GLU A 34 -4.90 -5.69 2.26
CA GLU A 34 -4.64 -5.80 3.68
C GLU A 34 -3.26 -5.17 3.93
N ASN A 35 -3.24 -3.90 4.34
CA ASN A 35 -2.03 -3.24 4.82
C ASN A 35 -1.64 -3.78 6.21
N THR A 36 -2.17 -4.93 6.58
CA THR A 36 -1.83 -5.65 7.80
C THR A 36 -0.47 -6.29 7.62
N GLY A 37 0.32 -6.26 8.68
CA GLY A 37 1.71 -6.67 8.66
C GLY A 37 2.56 -5.82 9.59
N THR A 38 3.72 -6.36 9.93
CA THR A 38 4.67 -5.78 10.86
C THR A 38 5.89 -5.31 10.10
N ILE A 39 6.43 -4.15 10.49
CA ILE A 39 7.70 -3.65 10.01
C ILE A 39 8.79 -4.51 10.63
N GLU A 40 9.49 -5.33 9.85
CA GLU A 40 10.63 -6.12 10.33
C GLU A 40 11.93 -5.32 10.32
N ARG A 41 12.04 -4.37 9.40
CA ARG A 41 13.23 -3.57 9.20
C ARG A 41 12.87 -2.20 8.64
N ILE A 42 13.62 -1.19 9.07
CA ILE A 42 13.60 0.14 8.47
C ILE A 42 14.93 0.35 7.77
N ILE A 43 14.89 0.80 6.51
CA ILE A 43 16.07 1.14 5.71
C ILE A 43 16.00 2.64 5.45
N VAL A 44 17.07 3.35 5.75
CA VAL A 44 17.20 4.79 5.49
C VAL A 44 18.18 4.99 4.34
N ASN A 45 17.79 5.81 3.36
CA ASN A 45 18.59 6.13 2.18
C ASN A 45 18.61 7.64 1.95
N GLY A 46 19.69 8.14 1.33
CA GLY A 46 19.81 9.54 0.89
C GLY A 46 20.28 10.52 1.96
N ASN A 47 20.31 10.09 3.23
CA ASN A 47 21.04 10.78 4.28
C ASN A 47 22.55 10.61 4.07
N GLN A 48 23.28 11.71 4.25
CA GLN A 48 24.72 11.80 4.05
C GLN A 48 25.41 12.36 5.30
N ARG A 49 24.81 13.36 5.94
CA ARG A 49 25.36 14.01 7.13
C ARG A 49 24.60 13.62 8.39
N ILE A 50 23.32 13.29 8.24
CA ILE A 50 22.48 12.84 9.36
C ILE A 50 22.57 11.32 9.44
N GLU A 51 22.83 10.78 10.62
CA GLU A 51 22.89 9.33 10.83
C GLU A 51 21.49 8.70 10.82
N ASP A 52 21.40 7.44 10.39
CA ASP A 52 20.16 6.65 10.40
C ASP A 52 19.49 6.66 11.78
N ARG A 53 20.29 6.52 12.84
CA ARG A 53 19.78 6.53 14.22
C ARG A 53 19.10 7.85 14.58
N THR A 54 19.61 8.97 14.07
CA THR A 54 19.00 10.29 14.26
C THR A 54 17.68 10.39 13.50
N VAL A 55 17.63 9.93 12.25
CA VAL A 55 16.38 9.83 11.48
C VAL A 55 15.33 9.01 12.24
N LEU A 56 15.73 7.83 12.72
CA LEU A 56 14.86 6.92 13.48
C LEU A 56 14.34 7.55 14.79
N SER A 57 15.06 8.51 15.38
CA SER A 57 14.62 9.22 16.58
C SER A 57 13.49 10.24 16.34
N TYR A 58 13.24 10.60 15.08
CA TYR A 58 12.21 11.57 14.70
C TYR A 58 10.93 10.93 14.16
N ILE A 59 10.95 9.62 13.90
CA ILE A 59 9.77 8.88 13.43
C ILE A 59 9.10 8.16 14.60
N LEU A 60 7.82 7.86 14.42
CA LEU A 60 7.00 7.21 15.44
C LEU A 60 6.91 5.70 15.25
N VAL A 61 7.48 5.14 14.18
CA VAL A 61 7.45 3.71 13.86
C VAL A 61 8.83 3.08 14.06
N GLU A 62 8.83 1.83 14.50
CA GLU A 62 10.03 1.06 14.78
C GLU A 62 9.86 -0.38 14.29
N PRO A 63 10.95 -1.14 14.09
CA PRO A 63 10.84 -2.58 13.86
C PRO A 63 9.99 -3.25 14.95
N GLY A 64 9.01 -4.05 14.54
CA GLY A 64 7.98 -4.63 15.41
C GLY A 64 6.65 -3.85 15.42
N SER A 65 6.62 -2.61 14.92
CA SER A 65 5.37 -1.85 14.73
C SER A 65 4.53 -2.42 13.58
N SER A 66 3.21 -2.31 13.69
CA SER A 66 2.32 -2.51 12.54
C SER A 66 2.55 -1.44 11.47
N PHE A 67 2.23 -1.76 10.21
CA PHE A 67 2.12 -0.78 9.12
C PHE A 67 0.88 0.10 9.28
N ASP A 68 0.90 0.95 10.30
CA ASP A 68 -0.14 1.93 10.58
C ASP A 68 0.08 3.20 9.74
N ALA A 69 -0.83 3.45 8.81
CA ALA A 69 -0.77 4.60 7.91
C ALA A 69 -0.78 5.95 8.65
N ASN A 70 -1.52 6.07 9.76
CA ASN A 70 -1.56 7.30 10.55
C ASN A 70 -0.21 7.54 11.25
N ARG A 71 0.40 6.49 11.82
CA ARG A 71 1.73 6.62 12.46
C ARG A 71 2.80 6.95 11.42
N ILE A 72 2.70 6.40 10.21
CA ILE A 72 3.62 6.71 9.11
C ILE A 72 3.46 8.17 8.66
N ASP A 73 2.23 8.66 8.47
CA ASP A 73 1.96 10.06 8.12
C ASP A 73 2.46 11.03 9.21
N LEU A 74 2.21 10.72 10.49
CA LEU A 74 2.74 11.50 11.60
C LEU A 74 4.28 11.49 11.64
N SER A 75 4.91 10.35 11.33
CA SER A 75 6.37 10.25 11.23
C SER A 75 6.94 11.14 10.14
N LEU A 76 6.29 11.18 8.97
CA LEU A 76 6.67 12.05 7.86
C LEU A 76 6.58 13.53 8.27
N LYS A 77 5.48 13.92 8.92
CA LYS A 77 5.30 15.28 9.46
C LYS A 77 6.36 15.64 10.49
N SER A 78 6.67 14.73 11.42
CA SER A 78 7.72 14.92 12.43
C SER A 78 9.09 15.15 11.80
N LEU A 79 9.45 14.38 10.76
CA LEU A 79 10.71 14.60 10.03
C LEU A 79 10.77 16.00 9.41
N PHE A 80 9.71 16.46 8.73
CA PHE A 80 9.69 17.81 8.16
C PHE A 80 9.72 18.91 9.24
N ALA A 81 9.07 18.68 10.39
CA ALA A 81 9.07 19.63 11.50
C ALA A 81 10.48 19.87 12.08
N THR A 82 11.43 18.95 11.87
CA THR A 82 12.83 19.17 12.26
C THR A 82 13.54 20.23 11.42
N GLY A 83 13.06 20.50 10.19
CA GLY A 83 13.75 21.34 9.23
C GLY A 83 15.06 20.76 8.69
N LEU A 84 15.37 19.48 8.93
CA LEU A 84 16.61 18.84 8.46
C LEU A 84 16.53 18.34 7.02
N PHE A 85 15.32 18.08 6.52
CA PHE A 85 15.10 17.45 5.22
C PHE A 85 14.27 18.35 4.31
N ALA A 86 14.67 18.44 3.05
CA ALA A 86 13.95 19.11 1.98
C ALA A 86 12.83 18.23 1.40
N ASP A 87 13.05 16.91 1.39
CA ASP A 87 12.09 15.92 0.89
C ASP A 87 12.23 14.58 1.64
N ALA A 88 11.14 13.82 1.71
CA ALA A 88 11.09 12.52 2.35
C ALA A 88 9.99 11.64 1.74
N LYS A 89 10.35 10.40 1.40
CA LYS A 89 9.43 9.40 0.84
C LYS A 89 9.49 8.09 1.64
N PHE A 90 8.32 7.55 1.95
CA PHE A 90 8.16 6.31 2.71
C PHE A 90 7.52 5.27 1.80
N ASP A 91 8.25 4.19 1.52
CA ASP A 91 7.80 3.08 0.68
C ASP A 91 7.79 1.78 1.48
N ARG A 92 6.76 0.95 1.27
CA ARG A 92 6.72 -0.42 1.81
C ARG A 92 7.25 -1.39 0.76
N VAL A 93 8.30 -2.13 1.12
CA VAL A 93 8.87 -3.21 0.29
C VAL A 93 8.82 -4.51 1.08
N GLY A 94 7.78 -5.32 0.84
CA GLY A 94 7.48 -6.49 1.68
C GLY A 94 7.19 -6.09 3.13
N ASN A 95 8.00 -6.60 4.06
CA ASN A 95 7.94 -6.27 5.49
C ASN A 95 8.92 -5.17 5.90
N GLN A 96 9.51 -4.46 4.93
CA GLN A 96 10.48 -3.39 5.17
C GLN A 96 9.86 -2.03 4.88
N LEU A 97 10.16 -1.05 5.74
CA LEU A 97 9.88 0.35 5.48
C LEU A 97 11.15 1.01 4.93
N VAL A 98 11.12 1.46 3.69
CA VAL A 98 12.20 2.18 3.04
C VAL A 98 11.92 3.67 3.12
N ILE A 99 12.82 4.41 3.75
CA ILE A 99 12.75 5.85 3.91
C ILE A 99 13.83 6.47 3.02
N THR A 100 13.41 7.23 2.01
CA THR A 100 14.32 7.96 1.12
C THR A 100 14.25 9.45 1.45
N LEU A 101 15.40 10.06 1.73
CA LEU A 101 15.50 11.43 2.23
C LEU A 101 16.35 12.31 1.31
N VAL A 102 16.02 13.59 1.29
CA VAL A 102 16.88 14.65 0.74
C VAL A 102 17.15 15.65 1.85
N GLU A 103 18.40 15.82 2.25
CA GLU A 103 18.80 16.77 3.31
C GLU A 103 18.70 18.23 2.85
N ASN A 104 18.40 19.13 3.79
CA ASN A 104 18.50 20.56 3.54
C ASN A 104 19.97 20.98 3.39
N PRO A 105 20.30 21.85 2.41
CA PRO A 105 21.66 22.31 2.21
C PRO A 105 22.12 23.19 3.36
N ILE A 106 23.37 23.01 3.79
CA ILE A 106 24.01 23.92 4.75
C ILE A 106 24.47 25.18 4.01
N VAL A 107 23.84 26.31 4.29
CA VAL A 107 24.27 27.59 3.74
C VAL A 107 25.53 28.06 4.47
N SER A 108 26.67 27.91 3.82
CA SER A 108 27.95 28.42 4.33
C SER A 108 28.13 29.87 3.89
N ARG A 109 27.82 30.81 4.79
CA ARG A 109 28.09 32.26 4.72
C ARG A 109 27.49 33.00 3.51
N VAL A 110 26.53 33.89 3.80
CA VAL A 110 26.13 34.95 2.87
C VAL A 110 27.13 36.10 2.99
N MET A 111 27.97 36.31 1.98
CA MET A 111 28.73 37.55 1.86
C MET A 111 27.76 38.64 1.37
N ILE A 112 27.31 39.50 2.29
CA ILE A 112 26.56 40.69 1.91
C ILE A 112 27.58 41.76 1.52
N GLU A 113 27.91 41.84 0.25
CA GLU A 113 28.62 43.00 -0.29
C GLU A 113 27.64 44.18 -0.35
N GLY A 114 27.77 45.06 0.65
CA GLY A 114 27.27 46.43 0.69
C GLY A 114 26.01 46.73 -0.10
N ASN A 115 24.85 46.67 0.56
CA ASN A 115 23.69 47.42 0.11
C ASN A 115 24.00 48.92 0.35
N LYS A 116 24.80 49.53 -0.52
CA LYS A 116 24.92 50.99 -0.60
C LYS A 116 23.60 51.48 -1.18
N ALA A 117 22.60 51.58 -0.31
CA ALA A 117 21.47 52.45 -0.56
C ALA A 117 22.05 53.86 -0.78
N MET A 118 21.82 54.33 -1.99
CA MET A 118 22.17 55.61 -2.58
C MET A 118 22.04 56.76 -1.56
N ALA A 119 23.08 57.59 -1.49
CA ALA A 119 23.05 58.88 -0.80
C ALA A 119 22.22 59.91 -1.58
#